data_AF-A0AAU5C7B0-F1
#
_entry.id   AF-A0AAU5C7B0-F1
#
_cell.length_a   1.000
_cell.length_b   1.000
_cell.length_c   1.000
_cell.angle_alpha   90.00
_cell.angle_beta   90.00
_cell.angle_gamma   90.00
#
_symmetry.space_group_name_H-M   'P 1'
#
loop_
_entity.id
_entity.type
_entity.pdbx_description
1 polymer ?
#
loop_
_entity_poly.entity_id
_entity_poly.type
_entity_poly.pdbx_seq_one_letter_code
_entity_poly.pdbx_strand_id
1 'polypeptide(L)'
;MLAAITIVIMAAALAAGLFANRLRRRRAEEAAGDEEASISDLISPLETLAVLLVAFVIVVAAESYGTAGTGVGSEAHRVDQLYEVADYAPEPQREGVQGAAVCYARAIMTYEWPAMVDRG
;
A
#
# COMPACT_ATOMS: atom_id res chain seq x y z
N MET A 1 8.79 4.34 11.14
CA MET A 1 7.97 5.12 12.10
C MET A 1 6.55 5.38 11.61
N LEU A 2 6.35 5.95 10.41
CA LEU A 2 5.01 6.20 9.86
C LEU A 2 4.15 4.93 9.73
N ALA A 3 4.71 3.83 9.22
CA ALA A 3 4.01 2.54 9.13
C ALA A 3 3.54 1.99 10.49
N ALA A 4 4.36 2.14 11.54
CA ALA A 4 4.00 1.72 12.88
C ALA A 4 2.85 2.59 13.44
N ILE A 5 2.88 3.90 13.17
CA ILE A 5 1.82 4.83 13.58
C ILE A 5 0.51 4.51 12.85
N THR A 6 0.54 4.26 11.54
CA THR A 6 -0.68 3.90 10.77
C THR A 6 -1.30 2.60 11.24
N ILE A 7 -0.47 1.58 11.54
CA ILE A 7 -0.95 0.31 12.10
C ILE A 7 -1.60 0.53 13.47
N VAL A 8 -1.00 1.35 14.34
CA VAL A 8 -1.56 1.66 15.67
C VAL A 8 -2.89 2.41 15.55
N ILE A 9 -3.01 3.39 14.65
CA ILE A 9 -4.26 4.14 14.42
C ILE A 9 -5.36 3.22 13.89
N MET A 10 -5.04 2.35 12.92
CA MET A 10 -5.98 1.36 12.40
C MET A 10 -6.45 0.39 13.48
N ALA A 11 -5.54 -0.14 14.29
CA ALA A 11 -5.86 -1.05 15.39
C ALA A 11 -6.75 -0.37 16.44
N ALA A 12 -6.46 0.90 16.78
CA ALA A 12 -7.27 1.67 17.71
C ALA A 12 -8.68 1.96 17.17
N ALA A 13 -8.81 2.32 15.89
CA ALA A 13 -10.10 2.54 15.24
C ALA A 13 -10.95 1.27 15.19
N LEU A 14 -10.34 0.12 14.87
CA LEU A 14 -11.01 -1.18 14.89
C LEU A 14 -11.45 -1.57 16.31
N ALA A 15 -10.58 -1.40 17.31
CA ALA A 15 -10.90 -1.68 18.69
C ALA A 15 -12.07 -0.79 19.19
N ALA A 16 -12.06 0.50 18.86
CA ALA A 16 -13.13 1.42 19.19
C ALA A 16 -14.46 1.04 18.50
N GLY A 17 -14.42 0.68 17.22
CA GLY A 17 -15.61 0.22 16.48
C GLY A 17 -16.19 -1.07 17.05
N LEU A 18 -15.34 -2.06 17.36
CA LEU A 18 -15.75 -3.31 18.01
C LEU A 18 -16.32 -3.07 19.41
N PHE A 19 -15.70 -2.18 20.19
CA PHE A 19 -16.16 -1.84 21.53
C PHE A 19 -17.52 -1.13 21.50
N ALA A 20 -17.69 -0.15 20.61
CA ALA A 20 -18.95 0.53 20.39
C ALA A 20 -20.05 -0.44 19.93
N ASN A 21 -19.73 -1.38 19.03
CA ASN A 21 -20.68 -2.40 18.57
C ASN A 21 -21.10 -3.33 19.70
N ARG A 22 -20.15 -3.80 20.52
CA ARG A 22 -20.46 -4.63 21.70
C ARG A 22 -21.33 -3.91 22.72
N LEU A 23 -21.07 -2.62 22.97
CA LEU A 23 -21.90 -1.82 23.88
C LEU A 23 -23.31 -1.61 23.34
N ARG A 24 -23.46 -1.35 22.03
CA ARG A 24 -24.79 -1.26 21.40
C ARG A 24 -25.54 -2.56 21.52
N ARG A 25 -24.88 -3.69 21.25
CA ARG A 25 -25.49 -5.02 21.35
C ARG A 25 -25.91 -5.35 22.78
N ARG A 26 -25.06 -5.10 23.77
CA ARG A 26 -25.41 -5.30 25.19
C ARG A 26 -26.64 -4.48 25.60
N ARG A 27 -26.71 -3.21 25.19
CA ARG A 27 -27.88 -2.36 25.48
C ARG A 27 -29.14 -2.82 24.76
N ALA A 28 -29.01 -3.40 23.57
CA ALA A 28 -30.13 -3.98 22.85
C ALA A 28 -30.63 -5.26 23.53
N GLU A 29 -29.72 -6.14 23.97
CA GLU A 29 -30.03 -7.37 24.72
C GLU A 29 -30.66 -7.07 26.10
N GLU A 30 -30.27 -5.99 26.77
CA GLU A 30 -30.90 -5.53 28.02
C GLU A 30 -32.30 -4.92 27.81
N ALA A 31 -32.61 -4.44 26.61
CA ALA A 31 -33.88 -3.80 26.27
C ALA A 31 -34.89 -4.75 25.61
N ALA A 32 -34.43 -5.82 24.97
CA ALA A 32 -35.25 -6.81 24.29
C ALA A 32 -35.59 -7.98 25.23
N GLY A 33 -36.77 -7.94 25.83
CA GLY A 33 -37.36 -9.13 26.44
C GLY A 33 -37.91 -10.06 25.35
N ASP A 34 -37.49 -11.32 25.35
CA ASP A 34 -38.05 -12.47 24.60
C ASP A 34 -38.40 -12.25 23.11
N GLU A 35 -37.62 -11.49 22.34
CA GLU A 35 -37.74 -11.44 20.87
C GLU A 35 -36.74 -12.42 20.21
N GLU A 36 -37.26 -13.31 19.35
CA GLU A 36 -36.47 -14.25 18.54
C GLU A 36 -35.44 -13.52 17.67
N ALA A 37 -34.19 -14.00 17.69
CA ALA A 37 -33.06 -13.38 16.99
C ALA A 37 -33.38 -13.08 15.52
N SER A 38 -33.48 -11.79 15.19
CA SER A 38 -33.80 -11.31 13.85
C SER A 38 -32.60 -11.48 12.92
N ILE A 39 -32.85 -11.70 11.62
CA ILE A 39 -31.81 -11.73 10.57
C ILE A 39 -30.93 -10.47 10.61
N SER A 40 -31.47 -9.35 11.09
CA SER A 40 -30.74 -8.10 11.28
C SER A 40 -29.59 -8.20 12.29
N ASP A 41 -29.66 -9.10 13.27
CA ASP A 41 -28.60 -9.30 14.27
C ASP A 41 -27.38 -10.05 13.70
N LEU A 42 -27.57 -10.79 12.62
CA LEU A 42 -26.49 -11.48 11.89
C LEU A 42 -25.75 -10.54 10.93
N ILE A 43 -26.41 -9.49 10.44
CA ILE A 43 -25.83 -8.52 9.50
C ILE A 43 -24.84 -7.59 10.20
N SER A 44 -25.10 -7.23 11.46
CA SER A 44 -24.26 -6.28 12.21
C SER A 44 -22.79 -6.75 12.41
N PRO A 45 -22.51 -8.02 12.78
CA PRO A 45 -21.14 -8.51 12.82
C PRO A 45 -20.48 -8.59 11.43
N LEU A 46 -21.24 -8.97 10.39
CA LEU A 46 -20.73 -9.07 9.03
C LEU A 46 -20.27 -7.72 8.49
N GLU A 47 -21.00 -6.65 8.80
CA GLU A 47 -20.62 -5.27 8.44
C GLU A 47 -19.26 -4.90 9.06
N THR A 48 -19.05 -5.21 10.34
CA THR A 48 -17.76 -4.90 10.99
C THR A 48 -16.59 -5.69 10.40
N LEU A 49 -16.80 -6.94 9.99
CA LEU A 49 -15.79 -7.75 9.31
C LEU A 49 -15.49 -7.22 7.91
N ALA A 50 -16.51 -6.79 7.18
CA ALA A 50 -16.35 -6.17 5.87
C ALA A 50 -15.52 -4.88 5.95
N VAL A 51 -15.82 -4.01 6.93
CA VAL A 51 -15.03 -2.78 7.17
C VAL A 51 -13.59 -3.12 7.51
N LEU A 52 -13.34 -4.13 8.35
CA LEU A 52 -11.99 -4.57 8.71
C LEU A 52 -11.22 -5.09 7.49
N LEU A 53 -11.86 -5.88 6.63
CA LEU A 53 -11.26 -6.36 5.39
C LEU A 53 -10.90 -5.21 4.45
N VAL A 54 -11.82 -4.26 4.24
CA VAL A 54 -11.56 -3.09 3.39
C VAL A 54 -10.39 -2.27 3.94
N ALA A 55 -10.36 -2.04 5.26
CA ALA A 55 -9.25 -1.33 5.89
C ALA A 55 -7.92 -2.04 5.64
N PHE A 56 -7.87 -3.36 5.81
CA PHE A 56 -6.67 -4.16 5.56
C PHE A 56 -6.22 -4.10 4.10
N VAL A 57 -7.14 -4.23 3.15
CA VAL A 57 -6.87 -4.12 1.70
C VAL A 57 -6.27 -2.76 1.37
N ILE A 58 -6.79 -1.66 1.93
CA ILE A 58 -6.25 -0.31 1.71
C ILE A 58 -4.81 -0.20 2.21
N VAL A 59 -4.51 -0.73 3.39
CA VAL A 59 -3.14 -0.69 3.94
C VAL A 59 -2.18 -1.51 3.08
N VAL A 60 -2.55 -2.73 2.70
CA VAL A 60 -1.72 -3.58 1.84
C VAL A 60 -1.47 -2.91 0.48
N ALA A 61 -2.51 -2.30 -0.10
CA ALA A 61 -2.35 -1.53 -1.34
C ALA A 61 -1.37 -0.38 -1.16
N ALA A 62 -1.51 0.41 -0.08
CA ALA A 62 -0.61 1.52 0.23
C ALA A 62 0.86 1.06 0.42
N GLU A 63 1.08 -0.07 1.09
CA GLU A 63 2.41 -0.65 1.26
C GLU A 63 3.02 -1.12 -0.07
N SER A 64 2.20 -1.71 -0.94
CA SER A 64 2.63 -2.13 -2.28
C SER A 64 3.08 -0.93 -3.12
N TYR A 65 2.30 0.15 -3.15
CA TYR A 65 2.68 1.41 -3.82
C TYR A 65 3.96 2.01 -3.22
N GLY A 66 4.08 2.03 -1.89
CA GLY A 66 5.28 2.54 -1.22
C GLY A 66 6.53 1.75 -1.60
N THR A 67 6.44 0.42 -1.60
CA THR A 67 7.56 -0.47 -1.97
C THR A 67 7.98 -0.25 -3.42
N ALA A 68 7.01 -0.19 -4.35
CA ALA A 68 7.28 0.10 -5.76
C ALA A 68 8.00 1.45 -5.92
N GLY A 69 7.53 2.50 -5.25
CA GLY A 69 8.15 3.82 -5.27
C GLY A 69 9.59 3.81 -4.76
N THR A 70 9.87 3.10 -3.66
CA THR A 70 11.25 2.97 -3.15
C THR A 70 12.16 2.21 -4.10
N GLY A 71 11.66 1.17 -4.77
CA GLY A 71 12.40 0.42 -5.78
C GLY A 71 12.81 1.32 -6.95
N VAL A 72 11.83 2.00 -7.56
CA VAL A 72 12.05 2.95 -8.67
C VAL A 72 13.03 4.05 -8.28
N GLY A 73 12.88 4.64 -7.09
CA GLY A 73 13.80 5.67 -6.60
C GLY A 73 15.23 5.15 -6.43
N SER A 74 15.40 3.93 -5.90
CA SER A 74 16.72 3.32 -5.72
C SER A 74 17.42 3.02 -7.05
N GLU A 75 16.65 2.63 -8.05
CA GLU A 75 17.16 2.33 -9.39
C GLU A 75 17.55 3.60 -10.13
N ALA A 76 16.68 4.63 -10.12
CA ALA A 76 16.98 5.93 -10.70
C ALA A 76 18.27 6.52 -10.11
N HIS A 77 18.45 6.43 -8.79
CA HIS A 77 19.68 6.89 -8.13
C HIS A 77 20.93 6.11 -8.58
N ARG A 78 20.83 4.79 -8.79
CA ARG A 78 21.96 3.99 -9.29
C ARG A 78 22.33 4.33 -10.72
N VAL A 79 21.35 4.59 -11.58
CA VAL A 79 21.57 5.01 -12.97
C VAL A 79 22.24 6.38 -13.02
N ASP A 80 21.78 7.31 -12.19
CA ASP A 80 22.38 8.64 -12.03
C ASP A 80 23.83 8.54 -11.54
N GLN A 81 24.08 7.78 -10.48
CA GLN A 81 25.45 7.53 -9.99
C GLN A 81 26.34 6.88 -11.04
N LEU A 82 25.82 5.95 -11.85
CA LEU A 82 26.58 5.33 -12.93
C LEU A 82 26.98 6.36 -14.00
N TYR A 83 26.09 7.28 -14.33
CA TYR A 83 26.36 8.37 -15.25
C TYR A 83 27.44 9.32 -14.71
N GLU A 84 27.35 9.71 -13.44
CA GLU A 84 28.34 10.58 -12.79
C GLU A 84 29.71 9.89 -12.66
N VAL A 85 29.75 8.64 -12.21
CA VAL A 85 31.02 7.88 -12.04
C VAL A 85 31.72 7.67 -13.39
N ALA A 86 30.98 7.64 -14.49
CA ALA A 86 31.57 7.53 -15.82
C ALA A 86 32.47 8.74 -16.18
N ASP A 87 32.31 9.90 -15.54
CA ASP A 87 33.19 11.06 -15.78
C ASP A 87 34.66 10.78 -15.43
N TYR A 88 34.91 9.84 -14.53
CA TYR A 88 36.26 9.42 -14.15
C TYR A 88 36.90 8.46 -15.15
N ALA A 89 36.14 7.96 -16.15
CA ALA A 89 36.68 7.11 -17.20
C ALA A 89 37.31 7.96 -18.33
N PRO A 90 38.35 7.45 -18.99
CA PRO A 90 38.85 8.04 -20.22
C PRO A 90 37.85 7.87 -21.38
N GLU A 91 38.03 8.65 -22.45
CA GLU A 91 37.31 8.40 -23.69
C GLU A 91 37.90 7.19 -24.44
N PRO A 92 37.07 6.40 -25.15
CA PRO A 92 35.63 6.58 -25.41
C PRO A 92 34.69 5.95 -24.37
N GLN A 93 35.23 5.41 -23.27
CA GLN A 93 34.43 4.63 -22.31
C GLN A 93 33.43 5.50 -21.56
N ARG A 94 33.78 6.75 -21.25
CA ARG A 94 32.88 7.73 -20.63
C ARG A 94 31.61 7.90 -21.46
N GLU A 95 31.73 8.28 -22.73
CA GLU A 95 30.58 8.46 -23.64
C GLU A 95 29.74 7.18 -23.75
N GLY A 96 30.39 6.02 -23.83
CA GLY A 96 29.70 4.73 -23.91
C GLY A 96 28.82 4.43 -22.69
N VAL A 97 29.37 4.62 -21.48
CA VAL A 97 28.64 4.35 -20.23
C VAL A 97 27.53 5.38 -19.99
N GLN A 98 27.81 6.67 -20.23
CA GLN A 98 26.81 7.73 -20.12
C GLN A 98 25.67 7.53 -21.11
N GLY A 99 25.98 7.19 -22.36
CA GLY A 99 25.00 6.85 -23.37
C GLY A 99 24.15 5.64 -22.98
N ALA A 100 24.77 4.59 -22.43
CA ALA A 100 24.05 3.41 -21.96
C ALA A 100 23.08 3.74 -20.80
N ALA A 101 23.50 4.55 -19.83
CA ALA A 101 22.65 4.99 -18.72
C ALA A 101 21.42 5.78 -19.22
N VAL A 102 21.61 6.70 -20.17
CA VAL A 102 20.51 7.45 -20.79
C VAL A 102 19.58 6.53 -21.59
N CYS A 103 20.14 5.61 -22.37
CA CYS A 103 19.36 4.65 -23.15
C CYS A 103 18.54 3.72 -22.25
N TYR A 104 19.11 3.27 -21.13
CA TYR A 104 18.42 2.46 -20.13
C TYR A 104 17.21 3.20 -19.54
N ALA A 105 17.41 4.43 -19.07
CA ALA A 105 16.33 5.24 -18.51
C ALA A 105 15.18 5.46 -19.52
N ARG A 106 15.50 5.70 -20.79
CA ARG A 106 14.50 5.81 -21.87
C ARG A 106 13.79 4.49 -22.14
N ALA A 107 14.50 3.36 -22.08
CA ALA A 107 13.92 2.04 -22.29
C ALA A 107 12.86 1.71 -21.24
N ILE A 108 13.11 2.02 -19.96
CA ILE A 108 12.13 1.84 -18.88
C ILE A 108 10.84 2.62 -19.16
N MET A 109 10.96 3.91 -19.49
CA MET A 109 9.79 4.76 -19.74
C MET A 109 9.01 4.33 -20.99
N THR A 110 9.71 3.83 -22.01
CA THR A 110 9.10 3.47 -23.31
C THR A 110 8.51 2.06 -23.32
N TYR A 111 9.14 1.11 -22.61
CA TYR A 111 8.78 -0.31 -22.69
C TYR A 111 8.26 -0.87 -21.38
N GLU A 112 8.91 -0.59 -20.25
CA GLU A 112 8.55 -1.26 -19.00
C GLU A 112 7.30 -0.67 -18.35
N TRP A 113 7.23 0.66 -18.20
CA TRP A 113 6.07 1.29 -17.55
C TRP A 113 4.75 1.06 -18.31
N PRO A 114 4.69 1.21 -19.65
CA PRO A 114 3.47 0.87 -20.39
C PRO A 114 3.08 -0.61 -20.22
N ALA A 115 4.06 -1.52 -20.18
CA ALA A 115 3.80 -2.94 -19.97
C ALA A 115 3.32 -3.29 -18.54
N MET A 116 3.43 -2.36 -17.58
CA MET A 116 2.79 -2.49 -16.26
C MET A 116 1.33 -2.04 -16.28
N VAL A 117 0.95 -1.13 -17.19
CA VAL A 117 -0.44 -0.70 -17.39
C VAL A 117 -1.23 -1.81 -18.11
N ASP A 118 -0.64 -2.40 -19.15
CA ASP A 118 -1.32 -3.39 -19.99
C ASP A 118 -1.49 -4.78 -19.33
N ARG A 119 -0.78 -5.04 -18.22
CA ARG A 119 -0.91 -6.28 -17.43
C ARG A 119 -1.73 -6.14 -16.15
N GLY A 120 -2.40 -5.00 -15.96
CA GLY A 120 -3.30 -4.72 -14.83
C GLY A 120 -4.70 -5.26 -15.01
#